data_AF-A0A7C6FYC2-F1
#
_entry.id   AF-A0A7C6FYC2-F1
#
_cell.length_a   1.000
_cell.length_b   1.000
_cell.length_c   1.000
_cell.angle_alpha   90.00
_cell.angle_beta   90.00
_cell.angle_gamma   90.00
#
_symmetry.space_group_name_H-M   'P 1'
#
loop_
_entity.id
_entity.type
_entity.pdbx_description
1 polymer ?
#
loop_
_entity_poly.entity_id
_entity_poly.type
_entity_poly.pdbx_seq_one_letter_code
_entity_poly.pdbx_strand_id
1 'polypeptide(L)' 'MAKKEKKYLPPSGAGLVRYFEEETKGPKLSPEQVVIMSIILAVLCIALQFS' A
#
# COMPACT_ATOMS: atom_id res chain seq x y z
N MET A 1 -34.32 -7.54 39.77
CA MET A 1 -34.01 -6.91 38.46
C MET A 1 -32.52 -6.63 38.41
N ALA A 2 -31.72 -7.50 37.79
CA ALA A 2 -30.26 -7.32 37.69
C ALA A 2 -29.91 -6.53 36.43
N LYS A 3 -29.36 -5.33 36.60
CA LYS A 3 -28.92 -4.44 35.53
C LYS A 3 -27.71 -5.08 34.84
N LYS A 4 -27.93 -5.73 33.68
CA LYS A 4 -26.86 -6.22 32.80
C LYS A 4 -26.11 -5.01 32.24
N GLU A 5 -24.98 -4.66 32.86
CA GLU A 5 -24.02 -3.75 32.26
C GLU A 5 -23.45 -4.45 31.02
N LYS A 6 -23.85 -3.97 29.84
CA LYS A 6 -23.29 -4.40 28.56
C LYS A 6 -21.84 -3.93 28.52
N LYS A 7 -20.95 -4.71 29.12
CA LYS A 7 -19.50 -4.56 28.94
C LYS A 7 -19.26 -4.74 27.44
N TYR A 8 -19.00 -3.65 26.74
CA TYR A 8 -18.61 -3.66 25.34
C TYR A 8 -17.27 -4.39 25.31
N LEU A 9 -17.26 -5.67 24.92
CA LEU A 9 -16.00 -6.34 24.64
C LEU A 9 -15.35 -5.54 23.49
N PRO A 10 -14.02 -5.30 23.53
CA PRO A 10 -13.35 -4.76 22.36
C PRO A 10 -13.70 -5.70 21.19
N PRO A 11 -14.12 -5.16 20.03
CA PRO A 11 -14.50 -6.00 18.91
C PRO A 11 -13.35 -6.97 18.68
N SER A 12 -13.62 -8.28 18.67
CA SER A 12 -12.61 -9.33 18.49
C SER A 12 -11.86 -9.25 17.15
N GLY A 13 -12.17 -8.25 16.32
CA GLY A 13 -11.47 -7.83 15.11
C GLY A 13 -10.66 -6.53 15.24
N ALA A 14 -10.43 -5.95 16.42
CA ALA A 14 -9.61 -4.73 16.57
C ALA A 14 -8.17 -4.91 16.05
N GLY A 15 -7.64 -6.14 16.12
CA GLY A 15 -6.38 -6.49 15.47
C GLY A 15 -6.49 -6.43 13.94
N LEU A 16 -7.54 -7.04 13.36
CA LEU A 16 -7.79 -7.03 11.92
C LEU A 16 -8.02 -5.61 11.39
N VAL A 17 -8.75 -4.76 12.11
CA VAL A 17 -8.96 -3.35 11.73
C VAL A 17 -7.62 -2.58 11.67
N ARG A 18 -6.69 -2.86 12.59
CA ARG A 18 -5.33 -2.29 12.53
C ARG A 18 -4.48 -2.85 11.39
N TYR A 19 -4.60 -4.15 11.10
CA TYR A 19 -3.88 -4.78 10.00
C TYR A 19 -4.37 -4.29 8.62
N PHE A 20 -5.63 -3.89 8.49
CA PHE A 20 -6.18 -3.29 7.27
C PHE A 20 -5.85 -1.79 7.12
N GLU A 21 -5.61 -1.05 8.19
CA GLU A 21 -5.12 0.34 8.12
C GLU A 21 -3.62 0.43 7.76
N GLU A 22 -2.86 -0.66 7.93
CA GLU A 22 -1.46 -0.78 7.53
C GLU A 22 -1.28 -1.21 6.07
N GLU A 23 -2.32 -1.16 5.24
CA GLU A 23 -2.18 -1.37 3.79
C GLU A 23 -1.45 -0.19 3.12
N THR A 24 -0.12 -0.26 3.18
CA THR A 24 0.85 0.45 2.33
C THR A 24 0.67 1.97 2.25
N LYS A 25 1.29 2.71 3.19
CA LYS A 25 1.61 4.13 3.00
C LYS A 25 2.67 4.29 1.92
N GLY A 26 2.26 4.29 0.65
CA GLY A 26 3.16 4.51 -0.47
C GLY A 26 2.42 5.03 -1.70
N PRO A 27 3.12 5.71 -2.62
CA PRO A 27 2.54 6.04 -3.90
C PRO A 27 2.13 4.74 -4.60
N LYS A 28 0.85 4.64 -4.97
CA LYS A 28 0.34 3.53 -5.78
C LYS A 28 0.97 3.65 -7.18
N LEU A 29 2.05 2.92 -7.39
CA LEU A 29 2.70 2.80 -8.70
C LEU A 29 2.06 1.64 -9.46
N SER A 30 1.41 1.95 -10.57
CA SER A 30 0.94 0.94 -11.50
C SER A 30 2.13 0.25 -12.16
N PRO A 31 2.10 -1.08 -12.38
CA PRO A 31 3.17 -1.80 -13.06
C PRO A 31 3.56 -1.19 -14.42
N GLU A 32 2.57 -0.65 -15.14
CA GLU A 32 2.77 0.05 -16.41
C GLU A 32 3.72 1.26 -16.29
N GLN A 33 3.62 2.03 -15.20
CA GLN A 33 4.49 3.19 -14.97
C GLN A 33 5.96 2.77 -14.77
N VAL A 34 6.18 1.64 -14.09
CA VAL A 34 7.53 1.08 -13.87
C VAL A 34 8.14 0.65 -15.20
N VAL A 35 7.36 0.00 -16.06
CA VAL A 35 7.80 -0.44 -17.37
C VAL A 35 8.17 0.76 -18.25
N ILE A 36 7.30 1.77 -18.33
CA ILE A 36 7.58 2.98 -19.12
C ILE A 36 8.86 3.68 -18.63
N MET A 37 9.02 3.85 -17.32
CA MET A 37 10.23 4.45 -16.73
C MET A 37 11.50 3.68 -17.08
N SER A 38 11.44 2.35 -17.05
CA SER A 38 12.58 1.50 -17.39
C SER A 38 12.99 1.64 -18.86
N ILE A 39 12.02 1.70 -19.78
CA ILE A 39 12.25 1.87 -21.22
C ILE A 39 12.88 3.23 -21.50
N ILE A 40 12.34 4.30 -20.91
CA ILE A 40 12.89 5.67 -21.08
C ILE A 40 14.35 5.71 -20.63
N LEU A 41 14.66 5.13 -19.48
CA LEU A 41 16.03 5.08 -18.96
C LEU A 41 16.95 4.28 -19.89
N ALA A 42 16.51 3.13 -20.39
CA ALA A 42 17.28 2.33 -21.33
C ALA A 42 17.59 3.10 -22.63
N VAL A 43 16.59 3.78 -23.21
CA VAL A 43 16.78 4.61 -24.41
C VAL A 43 17.74 5.76 -24.14
N LEU A 44 17.64 6.42 -22.99
CA LEU A 44 18.57 7.47 -22.58
C LEU A 44 20.01 6.95 -22.44
N CYS A 45 20.20 5.80 -21.79
CA CYS A 45 21.53 5.19 -21.67
C CYS A 45 22.13 4.89 -23.04
N ILE A 46 21.34 4.33 -23.96
CA ILE A 46 21.78 4.04 -25.32
C ILE A 46 22.10 5.33 -26.07
N ALA A 47 21.21 6.32 -26.03
CA ALA A 47 21.42 7.60 -26.69
C ALA A 47 22.68 8.33 -26.19
N LEU A 48 22.93 8.30 -24.88
CA LEU A 48 24.15 8.86 -24.28
C LEU A 48 25.41 8.06 -24.64
N GLN A 49 25.31 6.74 -24.81
CA GLN A 49 26.45 5.91 -25.21
C GLN A 49 26.85 6.12 -26.68
N PHE A 50 25.89 6.46 -27.54
CA PHE A 50 26.15 6.75 -28.96
C PHE A 50 26.41 8.24 -29.26
N SER A 51 26.39 9.11 -28.23
CA SER A 51 26.75 10.53 -28.33
C SER A 51 28.24 10.78 -28.08
#